data_AF-A0A819KEK1-F1
#
_entry.id   AF-A0A819KEK1-F1
#
_cell.length_a   1.000
_cell.length_b   1.000
_cell.length_c   1.000
_cell.angle_alpha   90.00
_cell.angle_beta   90.00
_cell.angle_gamma   90.00
#
_symmetry.space_group_name_H-M   'P 1'
#
loop_
_entity.id
_entity.type
_entity.pdbx_description
1 polymer ?
#
loop_
_entity_poly.entity_id
_entity_poly.type
_entity_poly.pdbx_seq_one_letter_code
_entity_poly.pdbx_strand_id
1 'polypeptide(L)'
;MSDIWSLGIQRLLSRVNSFYRSGSSKSKCKLLLCNAQQIGWIREDTANQLRQYPNVFIEQSDRFILSDHLNTYENRSEAIAKVLNDMRAKDSLKTLRGWRDE
;
A
#
# COMPACT_ATOMS: atom_id res chain seq x y z
N MET A 1 -7.64 40.60 5.34
CA MET A 1 -7.44 40.16 3.94
C MET A 1 -6.56 38.93 3.97
N SER A 2 -7.05 37.73 3.65
CA SER A 2 -6.15 36.58 3.47
C SER A 2 -5.40 36.77 2.16
N ASP A 3 -4.08 36.84 2.24
CA ASP A 3 -3.20 36.98 1.09
C ASP A 3 -3.47 35.86 0.07
N ILE A 4 -3.53 36.17 -1.22
CA ILE A 4 -3.83 35.21 -2.30
C ILE A 4 -2.90 33.99 -2.23
N TRP A 5 -1.65 34.21 -1.79
CA TRP A 5 -0.67 33.15 -1.54
C TRP A 5 -1.11 32.14 -0.48
N SER A 6 -1.74 32.61 0.60
CA SER A 6 -2.26 31.74 1.67
C SER A 6 -3.38 30.82 1.16
N LEU A 7 -4.23 31.32 0.25
CA LEU A 7 -5.29 30.53 -0.35
C LEU A 7 -4.75 29.48 -1.32
N GLY A 8 -3.72 29.83 -2.10
CA GLY A 8 -3.03 28.90 -2.99
C GLY A 8 -2.42 27.71 -2.23
N ILE A 9 -1.71 27.98 -1.14
CA ILE A 9 -1.12 26.96 -0.28
C ILE A 9 -2.20 26.07 0.35
N GLN A 10 -3.28 26.63 0.87
CA GLN A 10 -4.38 25.85 1.44
C GLN A 10 -5.02 24.92 0.40
N ARG A 11 -5.22 25.39 -0.84
CA ARG A 11 -5.74 24.56 -1.94
C ARG A 11 -4.79 23.43 -2.30
N LEU A 12 -3.47 23.67 -2.27
CA LEU A 12 -2.48 22.64 -2.51
C LEU A 12 -2.50 21.58 -1.40
N LEU A 13 -2.39 22.00 -0.13
CA LEU A 13 -2.48 21.13 1.04
C LEU A 13 -3.75 20.27 1.02
N SER A 14 -4.85 20.89 0.59
CA SER A 14 -6.14 20.26 0.42
C SER A 14 -6.12 19.11 -0.60
N ARG A 15 -5.45 19.30 -1.74
CA ARG A 15 -5.36 18.30 -2.80
C ARG A 15 -4.40 17.17 -2.44
N VAL A 16 -3.22 17.50 -1.91
CA VAL A 16 -2.18 16.49 -1.61
C VAL A 16 -2.54 15.63 -0.40
N ASN A 17 -3.33 16.14 0.54
CA ASN A 17 -3.82 15.37 1.70
C ASN A 17 -5.22 14.79 1.51
N SER A 18 -5.71 14.73 0.27
CA SER A 18 -7.08 14.28 -0.02
C SER A 18 -7.35 12.83 0.43
N PHE A 19 -6.33 11.98 0.50
CA PHE A 19 -6.44 10.61 1.02
C PHE A 19 -6.85 10.53 2.50
N TYR A 20 -6.61 11.57 3.30
CA TYR A 20 -6.94 11.56 4.73
C TYR A 20 -8.27 12.23 5.05
N ARG A 21 -8.99 12.72 4.02
CA ARG A 21 -10.26 13.39 4.20
C ARG A 21 -11.40 12.40 4.44
N SER A 22 -12.44 12.88 5.10
CA SER A 22 -13.72 12.17 5.16
C SER A 22 -14.23 11.90 3.74
N GLY A 23 -14.74 10.70 3.50
CA GLY A 23 -15.22 10.26 2.19
C GLY A 23 -14.12 9.91 1.16
N SER A 24 -12.84 9.96 1.55
CA SER A 24 -11.74 9.55 0.67
C SER A 24 -11.72 8.03 0.44
N SER A 25 -10.87 7.59 -0.50
CA SER A 25 -10.66 6.16 -0.78
C SER A 25 -10.05 5.38 0.40
N LYS A 26 -9.55 6.05 1.44
CA LYS A 26 -8.99 5.41 2.64
C LYS A 26 -9.99 4.46 3.31
N SER A 27 -11.28 4.80 3.35
CA SER A 27 -12.32 3.95 3.94
C SER A 27 -12.54 2.63 3.19
N LYS A 28 -12.03 2.54 1.96
CA LYS A 28 -12.11 1.33 1.12
C LYS A 28 -10.80 0.54 1.10
N CYS A 29 -9.81 0.95 1.90
CA CYS A 29 -8.51 0.30 1.96
C CYS A 29 -8.41 -0.58 3.21
N LYS A 30 -7.73 -1.72 3.09
CA LYS A 30 -7.32 -2.56 4.21
C LYS A 30 -5.97 -2.08 4.75
N LEU A 31 -5.68 -2.34 6.02
CA LEU A 31 -4.38 -2.02 6.60
C LEU A 31 -3.31 -3.00 6.11
N LEU A 32 -2.06 -2.54 5.99
CA LEU A 32 -0.90 -3.43 5.86
C LEU A 32 -0.09 -3.36 7.15
N LEU A 33 0.10 -4.50 7.81
CA LEU A 33 0.84 -4.63 9.05
C LEU A 33 2.13 -5.44 8.88
N CYS A 34 3.17 -5.02 9.58
CA CYS A 34 4.41 -5.77 9.80
C CYS A 34 4.74 -5.71 11.29
N ASN A 35 4.88 -6.85 11.97
CA ASN A 35 5.14 -6.92 13.41
C ASN A 35 4.16 -6.05 14.24
N ALA A 36 2.86 -6.18 13.97
CA ALA A 36 1.77 -5.39 14.56
C ALA A 36 1.81 -3.86 14.30
N GLN A 37 2.81 -3.35 13.57
CA GLN A 37 2.88 -1.95 13.17
C GLN A 37 2.22 -1.75 11.80
N GLN A 38 1.38 -0.71 11.68
CA GLN A 38 0.85 -0.31 10.38
C GLN A 38 1.92 0.37 9.53
N ILE A 39 2.17 -0.20 8.36
CA ILE A 39 3.16 0.29 7.40
C ILE A 39 2.53 0.77 6.08
N GLY A 40 1.24 0.55 5.87
CA GLY A 40 0.59 0.97 4.64
C GLY A 40 -0.92 0.73 4.59
N TRP A 41 -1.45 0.94 3.38
CA TRP A 41 -2.85 0.74 3.00
C TRP A 41 -2.90 -0.05 1.71
N ILE A 42 -3.81 -1.03 1.63
CA ILE A 42 -4.02 -1.89 0.48
C ILE A 42 -5.39 -1.59 -0.11
N ARG A 43 -5.44 -1.20 -1.39
CA ARG A 43 -6.68 -1.07 -2.15
C ARG A 43 -7.20 -2.45 -2.56
N GLU A 44 -8.49 -2.59 -2.79
CA GLU A 44 -9.11 -3.90 -3.08
C GLU A 44 -8.56 -4.56 -4.37
N ASP A 45 -8.18 -3.79 -5.38
CA ASP A 45 -7.53 -4.31 -6.59
C ASP A 45 -6.18 -4.97 -6.28
N THR A 46 -5.38 -4.35 -5.40
CA THR A 46 -4.15 -4.97 -4.86
C THR A 46 -4.47 -6.14 -3.95
N ALA A 47 -5.49 -6.06 -3.09
CA ALA A 47 -5.89 -7.12 -2.16
C ALA A 47 -6.20 -8.44 -2.89
N ASN A 48 -6.91 -8.37 -4.03
CA ASN A 48 -7.18 -9.51 -4.89
C ASN A 48 -5.90 -10.23 -5.36
N GLN A 49 -4.82 -9.49 -5.58
CA GLN A 49 -3.53 -10.08 -5.93
C GLN A 49 -2.81 -10.65 -4.71
N LEU A 50 -2.83 -9.95 -3.56
CA LEU A 50 -2.17 -10.42 -2.33
C LEU A 50 -2.72 -11.76 -1.83
N ARG A 51 -4.01 -12.03 -2.00
CA ARG A 51 -4.67 -13.30 -1.63
C ARG A 51 -4.04 -14.54 -2.27
N GLN A 52 -3.34 -14.38 -3.40
CA GLN A 52 -2.66 -15.48 -4.09
C GLN A 52 -1.33 -15.87 -3.41
N TYR A 53 -0.87 -15.12 -2.41
CA TYR A 53 0.41 -15.33 -1.73
C TYR A 53 0.25 -15.46 -0.21
N PRO A 54 -0.53 -16.45 0.28
CA PRO A 54 -0.84 -16.60 1.71
C PRO A 54 0.40 -16.88 2.58
N ASN A 55 1.48 -17.38 1.96
CA ASN A 55 2.76 -17.56 2.65
C ASN A 55 3.46 -16.23 2.96
N VAL A 56 3.11 -15.13 2.29
CA VAL A 56 3.73 -13.81 2.56
C VAL A 56 2.73 -12.88 3.24
N PHE A 57 1.48 -12.87 2.77
CA PHE A 57 0.43 -11.98 3.26
C PHE A 57 -0.74 -12.80 3.83
N ILE A 58 -0.96 -12.67 5.13
CA ILE A 58 -2.11 -13.26 5.83
C ILE A 58 -3.23 -12.23 5.83
N GLU A 59 -4.35 -12.56 5.18
CA GLU A 59 -5.54 -11.71 5.21
C GLU A 59 -6.34 -11.94 6.50
N GLN A 60 -6.73 -10.84 7.12
CA GLN A 60 -7.78 -10.77 8.14
C GLN A 60 -8.84 -9.75 7.68
N SER A 61 -10.00 -9.71 8.33
CA SER A 61 -11.18 -8.96 7.88
C SER A 61 -10.86 -7.57 7.30
N ASP A 62 -10.12 -6.74 8.05
CA ASP A 62 -9.79 -5.35 7.73
C ASP A 62 -8.31 -5.09 7.39
N ARG A 63 -7.47 -6.13 7.30
CA ARG A 63 -6.01 -5.98 7.22
C ARG A 63 -5.31 -7.14 6.53
N PHE A 64 -4.12 -6.87 6.01
CA PHE A 64 -3.11 -7.86 5.64
C PHE A 64 -1.94 -7.77 6.60
N ILE A 65 -1.43 -8.91 7.02
CA ILE A 65 -0.28 -9.04 7.94
C ILE A 65 0.82 -9.80 7.21
N LEU A 66 2.07 -9.32 7.30
CA LEU A 66 3.21 -10.11 6.84
C LEU A 66 3.39 -11.35 7.73
N SER A 67 3.61 -12.50 7.11
CA SER A 67 3.70 -13.78 7.84
C SER A 67 4.85 -13.78 8.87
N ASP A 68 4.58 -14.32 10.06
CA ASP A 68 5.50 -14.26 11.22
C ASP A 68 6.83 -14.99 10.99
N HIS A 69 6.89 -15.95 10.08
CA HIS A 69 8.14 -16.64 9.73
C HIS A 69 9.12 -15.75 8.96
N LEU A 70 8.66 -14.61 8.41
CA LEU A 70 9.50 -13.58 7.80
C LEU A 70 10.01 -12.64 8.91
N ASN A 71 10.79 -13.19 9.84
CA ASN A 71 11.19 -12.51 11.06
C ASN A 71 12.39 -11.57 10.90
N THR A 72 13.22 -11.74 9.87
CA THR A 72 14.31 -10.80 9.52
C THR A 72 13.90 -9.79 8.47
N TYR A 73 14.62 -8.68 8.39
CA TYR A 73 14.42 -7.68 7.35
C TYR A 73 14.67 -8.26 5.95
N GLU A 74 15.72 -9.07 5.84
CA GLU A 74 16.16 -9.71 4.60
C GLU A 74 15.10 -10.69 4.10
N ASN A 75 14.58 -11.56 4.96
CA ASN A 75 13.54 -12.53 4.58
C ASN A 75 12.27 -11.83 4.11
N ARG A 76 11.84 -10.75 4.79
CA ARG A 76 10.69 -9.95 4.35
C ARG A 76 10.93 -9.32 2.98
N SER A 77 12.08 -8.67 2.82
CA SER A 77 12.43 -7.96 1.58
C SER A 77 12.49 -8.93 0.40
N GLU A 78 13.14 -10.09 0.57
CA GLU A 78 13.24 -11.11 -0.47
C GLU A 78 11.87 -11.73 -0.80
N ALA A 79 11.07 -12.09 0.22
CA ALA A 79 9.74 -12.67 0.00
C ALA A 79 8.81 -11.70 -0.73
N ILE A 80 8.79 -10.42 -0.32
CA ILE A 80 7.99 -9.39 -0.98
C ILE A 80 8.50 -9.14 -2.40
N ALA A 81 9.82 -9.07 -2.62
CA ALA A 81 10.40 -8.90 -3.95
C ALA A 81 10.00 -10.05 -4.89
N LYS A 82 9.99 -11.30 -4.42
CA LYS A 82 9.51 -12.46 -5.20
C LYS A 82 8.03 -12.28 -5.60
N VAL A 83 7.18 -11.86 -4.67
CA VAL A 83 5.76 -11.60 -4.96
C VAL A 83 5.58 -10.48 -5.98
N LEU A 84 6.26 -9.34 -5.81
CA LEU A 84 6.15 -8.19 -6.71
C LEU A 84 6.68 -8.51 -8.12
N ASN A 85 7.77 -9.26 -8.22
CA ASN A 85 8.31 -9.72 -9.50
C ASN A 85 7.35 -10.68 -10.21
N ASP A 86 6.76 -11.63 -9.50
CA ASP A 86 5.75 -12.53 -10.07
C ASP A 86 4.50 -11.77 -10.54
N MET A 87 4.00 -10.82 -9.76
CA MET A 87 2.89 -9.94 -10.18
C MET A 87 3.25 -9.08 -11.40
N ARG A 88 4.49 -8.60 -11.49
CA ARG A 88 5.00 -7.84 -12.65
C ARG A 88 5.04 -8.74 -13.88
N ALA A 89 5.56 -9.95 -13.77
CA ALA A 89 5.65 -10.91 -14.87
C ALA A 89 4.26 -11.32 -15.40
N LYS A 90 3.27 -11.43 -14.50
CA LYS A 90 1.86 -11.71 -14.84
C LYS A 90 1.08 -10.48 -15.32
N ASP A 91 1.69 -9.30 -15.27
CA ASP A 91 1.03 -8.02 -15.55
C ASP A 91 -0.24 -7.78 -14.71
N SER A 92 -0.25 -8.30 -13.47
CA SER A 92 -1.41 -8.30 -12.58
C SER A 92 -1.75 -6.91 -12.03
N LEU A 93 -0.77 -6.01 -11.99
CA LEU A 93 -0.93 -4.63 -11.52
C LEU A 93 -0.24 -3.67 -12.50
N LYS A 94 -1.04 -2.80 -13.12
CA LYS A 94 -0.53 -1.79 -14.09
C LYS A 94 0.59 -0.92 -13.50
N THR A 95 0.58 -0.67 -12.19
CA THR A 95 1.58 0.15 -11.50
C THR A 95 2.97 -0.50 -11.47
N LEU A 96 3.07 -1.84 -11.56
CA LEU A 96 4.35 -2.55 -11.55
C LEU A 96 5.08 -2.51 -12.90
N ARG A 97 4.38 -2.14 -14.00
CA ARG A 97 5.00 -2.01 -15.33
C ARG A 97 6.15 -1.00 -15.35
N GLY A 98 6.04 0.06 -14.55
CA GLY A 98 7.02 1.14 -14.45
C GLY A 98 8.04 0.98 -13.32
N TRP A 99 8.12 -0.18 -12.67
CA TRP A 99 9.09 -0.40 -11.58
C TRP A 99 10.52 -0.42 -12.12
N ARG A 100 11.41 0.34 -11.46
CA ARG A 100 12.79 0.64 -11.89
C ARG A 100 13.87 -0.01 -11.01
N ASP A 101 13.49 -0.99 -10.19
CA ASP A 101 14.38 -1.68 -9.26
C ASP A 101 15.11 -0.73 -8.28
N GLU A 102 14.47 0.41 -7.97
CA GLU A 102 14.86 1.41 -6.96
C GLU A 102 14.59 0.93 -5.52
#